data_AF-A0A7S4DBW1-F1
#
_entry.id   AF-A0A7S4DBW1-F1
#
_cell.length_a   1.000
_cell.length_b   1.000
_cell.length_c   1.000
_cell.angle_alpha   90.00
_cell.angle_beta   90.00
_cell.angle_gamma   90.00
#
_symmetry.space_group_name_H-M   'P 1'
#
loop_
_entity.id
_entity.type
_entity.pdbx_description
1 polymer ?
#
loop_
_entity_poly.entity_id
_entity_poly.type
_entity_poly.pdbx_seq_one_letter_code
_entity_poly.pdbx_strand_id
1 'polypeptide(L)'
;YYRRRKPHAALAAAQRAMKAHARRGDWAAAAAAQVHAGAVLACLTRHDEALRCLGQVLHLVEAGRLDVGGQSPQKLCLVAVAYHNIAVEQLALRHVAGACTASQNARRLARLCLSYSNRWLKNFEATHKIALAELAAMNAKSGHQTQEEKELFQKLTMEFYA
;
A
#
# COMPACT_ATOMS: atom_id res chain seq x y z
N TYR A 1 15.82 10.00 -10.11
CA TYR A 1 14.82 10.92 -10.71
C TYR A 1 14.08 11.78 -9.68
N TYR A 2 13.59 11.22 -8.57
CA TYR A 2 12.91 11.98 -7.50
C TYR A 2 13.67 13.21 -7.00
N ARG A 3 14.95 13.06 -6.61
CA ARG A 3 15.80 14.19 -6.16
C ARG A 3 16.03 15.26 -7.22
N ARG A 4 15.88 14.93 -8.51
CA ARG A 4 16.10 15.85 -9.64
C ARG A 4 14.80 16.45 -10.16
N ARG A 5 13.65 16.21 -9.51
CA ARG A 5 12.30 16.68 -9.91
C ARG A 5 11.96 16.39 -11.38
N LYS A 6 12.33 15.20 -11.87
CA LYS A 6 11.99 14.73 -13.23
C LYS A 6 11.00 13.55 -13.19
N PRO A 7 9.74 13.76 -12.77
CA PRO A 7 8.77 12.67 -12.58
C PRO A 7 8.39 11.97 -13.89
N HIS A 8 8.17 12.70 -14.99
CA HIS A 8 7.84 12.08 -16.28
C HIS A 8 8.94 11.12 -16.80
N ALA A 9 10.21 11.53 -16.70
CA ALA A 9 11.34 10.67 -17.06
C ALA A 9 11.45 9.45 -16.13
N ALA A 10 11.15 9.62 -14.83
CA ALA A 10 11.10 8.52 -13.87
C ALA A 10 10.04 7.49 -14.25
N LEU A 11 8.84 7.97 -14.60
CA LEU A 11 7.72 7.12 -14.99
C LEU A 11 8.05 6.31 -16.25
N ALA A 12 8.60 6.98 -17.28
CA ALA A 12 9.01 6.32 -18.51
C ALA A 12 10.13 5.28 -18.28
N ALA A 13 11.06 5.55 -17.36
CA ALA A 13 12.08 4.58 -16.97
C ALA A 13 11.48 3.38 -16.23
N ALA A 14 10.61 3.61 -15.24
CA ALA A 14 9.96 2.57 -14.47
C ALA A 14 9.09 1.66 -15.35
N GLN A 15 8.29 2.23 -16.25
CA GLN A 15 7.44 1.47 -17.18
C GLN A 15 8.25 0.62 -18.17
N ARG A 16 9.38 1.14 -18.67
CA ARG A 16 10.29 0.36 -19.53
C ARG A 16 10.94 -0.79 -18.77
N ALA A 17 11.42 -0.54 -17.55
CA ALA A 17 12.00 -1.58 -16.69
C ALA A 17 10.98 -2.69 -16.39
N MET A 18 9.76 -2.32 -16.00
CA MET A 18 8.66 -3.26 -15.75
C MET A 18 8.43 -4.20 -16.94
N LYS A 19 8.28 -3.64 -18.15
CA LYS A 19 8.09 -4.44 -19.38
C LYS A 19 9.29 -5.35 -19.68
N ALA A 20 10.52 -4.87 -19.48
CA ALA A 20 11.72 -5.64 -19.71
C ALA A 20 11.86 -6.83 -18.74
N HIS A 21 11.60 -6.62 -17.45
CA HIS A 21 11.63 -7.69 -16.45
C HIS A 21 10.51 -8.71 -16.67
N ALA A 22 9.29 -8.25 -16.98
CA ALA A 22 8.17 -9.14 -17.28
C ALA A 22 8.45 -10.05 -18.49
N ARG A 23 9.08 -9.54 -19.56
CA ARG A 23 9.50 -10.36 -20.72
C ARG A 23 10.53 -11.42 -20.37
N ARG A 24 11.32 -11.20 -19.32
CA ARG A 24 12.35 -12.14 -18.83
C ARG A 24 11.83 -13.12 -17.78
N GLY A 25 10.54 -13.02 -17.40
CA GLY A 25 9.97 -13.80 -16.31
C GLY A 25 10.43 -13.38 -14.91
N ASP A 26 11.13 -12.24 -14.78
CA ASP A 26 11.58 -11.71 -13.50
C ASP A 26 10.45 -10.87 -12.86
N TRP A 27 9.50 -11.58 -12.26
CA TRP A 27 8.28 -10.96 -11.72
C TRP A 27 8.54 -10.08 -10.50
N ALA A 28 9.56 -10.40 -9.69
CA ALA A 28 9.93 -9.59 -8.53
C ALA A 28 10.45 -8.21 -8.95
N ALA A 29 11.35 -8.16 -9.93
CA ALA A 29 11.85 -6.89 -10.46
C ALA A 29 10.77 -6.14 -11.26
N ALA A 30 9.90 -6.85 -11.99
CA ALA A 30 8.76 -6.25 -12.67
C ALA A 30 7.82 -5.55 -11.68
N ALA A 31 7.47 -6.23 -10.58
CA ALA A 31 6.64 -5.67 -9.52
C ALA A 31 7.32 -4.49 -8.81
N ALA A 32 8.63 -4.55 -8.56
CA ALA A 32 9.38 -3.44 -7.98
C ALA A 32 9.34 -2.18 -8.87
N ALA A 33 9.57 -2.36 -10.17
CA ALA A 33 9.44 -1.28 -11.14
C ALA A 33 8.01 -0.69 -11.18
N GLN A 34 7.00 -1.54 -10.98
CA GLN A 34 5.61 -1.13 -10.94
C GLN A 34 5.24 -0.34 -9.68
N VAL A 35 5.73 -0.76 -8.50
CA VAL A 35 5.61 0.02 -7.25
C VAL A 35 6.26 1.40 -7.42
N HIS A 36 7.42 1.47 -8.07
CA HIS A 36 8.05 2.76 -8.37
C HIS A 36 7.22 3.61 -9.32
N ALA A 37 6.63 3.03 -10.38
CA ALA A 37 5.73 3.74 -11.29
C ALA A 37 4.51 4.29 -10.54
N GLY A 38 3.89 3.49 -9.67
CA GLY A 38 2.78 3.91 -8.81
C GLY A 38 3.14 5.12 -7.94
N ALA A 39 4.31 5.10 -7.28
CA ALA A 39 4.79 6.23 -6.48
C ALA A 39 5.07 7.49 -7.33
N VAL A 40 5.57 7.34 -8.57
CA VAL A 40 5.75 8.50 -9.47
C VAL A 40 4.40 9.07 -9.90
N LEU A 41 3.42 8.23 -10.19
CA LEU A 41 2.06 8.64 -10.55
C LEU A 41 1.39 9.40 -9.40
N ALA A 42 1.58 8.95 -8.16
CA ALA A 42 1.14 9.66 -6.96
C ALA A 42 1.75 11.07 -6.85
N CYS A 43 3.07 11.21 -7.10
CA CYS A 43 3.73 12.52 -7.15
C CYS A 43 3.23 13.43 -8.28
N LEU A 44 2.60 12.86 -9.31
CA LEU A 44 1.96 13.58 -10.41
C LEU A 44 0.45 13.80 -10.17
N THR A 45 -0.04 13.55 -8.95
CA THR A 45 -1.46 13.60 -8.55
C THR A 45 -2.38 12.77 -9.45
N ARG A 46 -1.85 11.71 -10.08
CA ARG A 46 -2.59 10.78 -10.94
C ARG A 46 -3.02 9.57 -10.11
N HIS A 47 -3.82 9.83 -9.08
CA HIS A 47 -4.15 8.86 -8.02
C HIS A 47 -4.83 7.59 -8.55
N ASP A 48 -5.79 7.71 -9.47
CA ASP A 48 -6.45 6.53 -10.07
C ASP A 48 -5.49 5.65 -10.88
N GLU A 49 -4.55 6.27 -11.60
CA GLU A 49 -3.53 5.54 -12.32
C GLU A 49 -2.52 4.89 -11.39
N ALA A 50 -2.16 5.57 -10.29
CA ALA A 50 -1.33 4.99 -9.24
C ALA A 50 -2.00 3.75 -8.65
N LEU A 51 -3.29 3.81 -8.32
CA LEU A 51 -4.04 2.66 -7.81
C LEU A 51 -4.09 1.50 -8.80
N ARG A 52 -4.39 1.75 -10.08
CA ARG A 52 -4.35 0.69 -11.11
C ARG A 52 -2.96 0.06 -11.22
N CYS A 53 -1.92 0.89 -11.20
CA CYS A 53 -0.54 0.44 -11.27
C CYS A 53 -0.16 -0.42 -10.05
N LEU A 54 -0.54 0.00 -8.84
CA LEU A 54 -0.25 -0.73 -7.61
C LEU A 54 -1.10 -2.01 -7.49
N GLY A 55 -2.37 -1.99 -7.89
CA GLY A 55 -3.26 -3.15 -7.89
C GLY A 55 -2.77 -4.28 -8.77
N GLN A 56 -2.10 -3.96 -9.89
CA GLN A 56 -1.47 -4.96 -10.73
C GLN A 56 -0.33 -5.72 -10.00
N VAL A 57 0.27 -5.19 -8.92
CA VAL A 57 1.23 -5.93 -8.08
C VAL A 57 0.51 -7.00 -7.28
N LEU A 58 -0.68 -6.68 -6.75
CA LEU A 58 -1.52 -7.63 -6.03
C LEU A 58 -1.99 -8.74 -6.99
N HIS A 59 -2.33 -8.40 -8.23
CA HIS A 59 -2.66 -9.39 -9.25
C HIS A 59 -1.48 -10.35 -9.53
N LEU A 60 -0.22 -9.90 -9.47
CA LEU A 60 0.94 -10.78 -9.60
C LEU A 60 1.08 -11.75 -8.40
N VAL A 61 0.64 -11.35 -7.21
CA VAL A 61 0.55 -12.24 -6.03
C VAL A 61 -0.53 -13.29 -6.27
N GLU A 62 -1.75 -12.86 -6.62
CA GLU A 62 -2.89 -13.74 -6.87
C GLU A 62 -2.62 -14.76 -7.98
N ALA A 63 -1.91 -14.34 -9.04
CA ALA A 63 -1.50 -15.20 -10.13
C ALA A 63 -0.31 -16.12 -9.81
N GLY A 64 0.18 -16.15 -8.56
CA GLY A 64 1.34 -16.96 -8.13
C GLY A 64 2.66 -16.55 -8.78
N ARG A 65 2.71 -15.43 -9.50
CA ARG A 65 3.89 -15.01 -10.27
C ARG A 65 5.00 -14.52 -9.37
N LEU A 66 4.66 -13.93 -8.22
CA LEU A 66 5.67 -13.57 -7.22
C LEU A 66 6.23 -14.77 -6.46
N ASP A 67 5.58 -15.93 -6.48
CA ASP A 67 6.11 -17.15 -5.85
C ASP A 67 7.13 -17.88 -6.74
N VAL A 68 7.27 -17.49 -8.02
CA VAL A 68 8.28 -18.03 -8.93
C VAL A 68 9.68 -17.82 -8.35
N GLY A 69 10.42 -18.91 -8.17
CA GLY A 69 11.73 -18.90 -7.50
C GLY A 69 11.67 -18.86 -5.97
N GLY A 70 10.53 -19.23 -5.38
CA GLY A 70 10.35 -19.35 -3.92
C GLY A 70 9.90 -18.07 -3.23
N GLN A 71 9.37 -18.19 -2.02
CA GLN A 71 8.99 -17.05 -1.19
C GLN A 71 10.24 -16.42 -0.56
N SER A 72 10.30 -15.09 -0.54
CA SER A 72 11.38 -14.37 0.12
C SER A 72 10.86 -13.16 0.91
N PRO A 73 11.53 -12.78 2.00
CA PRO A 73 11.18 -11.57 2.76
C PRO A 73 11.15 -10.30 1.90
N GLN A 74 11.99 -10.23 0.85
CA GLN A 74 12.03 -9.10 -0.08
C GLN A 74 10.74 -9.01 -0.90
N LYS A 75 10.19 -10.14 -1.35
CA LYS A 75 8.91 -10.20 -2.07
C LYS A 75 7.75 -9.82 -1.15
N LEU A 76 7.74 -10.29 0.09
CA LEU A 76 6.75 -9.88 1.09
C LEU A 76 6.83 -8.38 1.39
N CYS A 77 8.05 -7.83 1.51
CA CYS A 77 8.27 -6.40 1.70
C CYS A 77 7.73 -5.58 0.53
N LEU A 78 7.94 -6.06 -0.70
CA LEU A 78 7.41 -5.42 -1.90
C LEU A 78 5.88 -5.34 -1.89
N VAL A 79 5.21 -6.42 -1.50
CA VAL A 79 3.75 -6.47 -1.36
C VAL A 79 3.26 -5.57 -0.21
N ALA A 80 3.98 -5.54 0.91
CA ALA A 80 3.67 -4.64 2.03
C ALA A 80 3.73 -3.16 1.61
N VAL A 81 4.76 -2.77 0.84
CA VAL A 81 4.88 -1.41 0.28
C VAL A 81 3.78 -1.12 -0.72
N ALA A 82 3.41 -2.08 -1.58
CA ALA A 82 2.32 -1.91 -2.52
C ALA A 82 0.99 -1.63 -1.79
N TYR A 83 0.65 -2.42 -0.77
CA TYR A 83 -0.55 -2.20 0.05
C TYR A 83 -0.56 -0.84 0.75
N HIS A 84 0.58 -0.38 1.27
CA HIS A 84 0.65 0.93 1.90
C HIS A 84 0.46 2.07 0.94
N ASN A 85 1.10 2.00 -0.24
CA ASN A 85 0.90 2.99 -1.27
C ASN A 85 -0.58 3.01 -1.70
N ILE A 86 -1.21 1.84 -1.88
CA ILE A 86 -2.66 1.76 -2.13
C ILE A 86 -3.44 2.47 -1.03
N ALA A 87 -3.12 2.23 0.25
CA ALA A 87 -3.81 2.89 1.35
C ALA A 87 -3.67 4.42 1.29
N VAL A 88 -2.48 4.94 0.98
CA VAL A 88 -2.23 6.38 0.83
C VAL A 88 -3.05 6.96 -0.34
N GLU A 89 -3.06 6.29 -1.50
CA GLU A 89 -3.86 6.75 -2.64
C GLU A 89 -5.36 6.66 -2.38
N GLN A 90 -5.84 5.62 -1.70
CA GLN A 90 -7.25 5.51 -1.30
C GLN A 90 -7.66 6.62 -0.32
N LEU A 91 -6.78 7.03 0.61
CA LEU A 91 -7.03 8.20 1.47
C LEU A 91 -7.10 9.49 0.65
N ALA A 92 -6.20 9.69 -0.30
CA ALA A 92 -6.23 10.85 -1.19
C ALA A 92 -7.54 10.94 -1.99
N LEU A 93 -8.11 9.79 -2.38
CA LEU A 93 -9.39 9.67 -3.08
C LEU A 93 -10.61 9.57 -2.16
N ARG A 94 -10.46 9.70 -0.83
CA ARG A 94 -11.54 9.57 0.17
C ARG A 94 -12.24 8.20 0.18
N HIS A 95 -11.61 7.16 -0.33
CA HIS A 95 -12.06 5.77 -0.23
C HIS A 95 -11.61 5.14 1.09
N VAL A 96 -12.15 5.64 2.20
CA VAL A 96 -11.64 5.38 3.55
C VAL A 96 -11.69 3.89 3.94
N ALA A 97 -12.77 3.18 3.62
CA ALA A 97 -12.87 1.74 3.89
C ALA A 97 -11.77 0.94 3.19
N GLY A 98 -11.52 1.23 1.92
CA GLY A 98 -10.42 0.62 1.16
C GLY A 98 -9.04 0.94 1.73
N ALA A 99 -8.85 2.17 2.23
CA ALA A 99 -7.62 2.56 2.90
C ALA A 99 -7.38 1.80 4.21
N CYS A 100 -8.42 1.55 5.01
CA CYS A 100 -8.32 0.76 6.24
C CYS A 100 -7.87 -0.68 5.94
N THR A 101 -8.51 -1.35 4.98
CA THR A 101 -8.16 -2.72 4.59
C THR A 101 -6.73 -2.79 4.06
N ALA A 102 -6.36 -1.89 3.13
CA ALA A 102 -5.03 -1.87 2.53
C ALA A 102 -3.93 -1.57 3.57
N SER A 103 -4.12 -0.59 4.45
CA SER A 103 -3.15 -0.25 5.49
C SER A 103 -2.99 -1.35 6.53
N GLN A 104 -4.06 -2.07 6.87
CA GLN A 104 -4.00 -3.23 7.76
C GLN A 104 -3.16 -4.37 7.14
N ASN A 105 -3.38 -4.67 5.86
CA ASN A 105 -2.60 -5.68 5.13
C ASN A 105 -1.12 -5.30 5.04
N ALA A 106 -0.83 -4.02 4.77
CA ALA A 106 0.54 -3.51 4.78
C ALA A 106 1.24 -3.75 6.12
N ARG A 107 0.58 -3.42 7.25
CA ARG A 107 1.13 -3.63 8.60
C ARG A 107 1.37 -5.10 8.91
N ARG A 108 0.41 -5.96 8.56
CA ARG A 108 0.53 -7.42 8.78
C ARG A 108 1.74 -7.99 8.04
N LEU A 109 1.87 -7.69 6.75
CA LEU A 109 3.01 -8.17 5.94
C LEU A 109 4.33 -7.56 6.39
N ALA A 110 4.35 -6.26 6.70
CA ALA A 110 5.56 -5.56 7.13
C ALA A 110 6.15 -6.20 8.41
N ARG A 111 5.33 -6.65 9.35
CA ARG A 111 5.79 -7.35 10.56
C ARG A 111 6.40 -8.72 10.29
N LEU A 112 6.06 -9.36 9.17
CA LEU A 112 6.63 -10.66 8.78
C LEU A 112 7.97 -10.53 8.08
N CYS A 113 8.22 -9.40 7.39
CA CYS A 113 9.39 -9.24 6.53
C CYS A 113 10.38 -8.15 6.98
N LEU A 114 9.99 -7.26 7.88
CA LEU A 114 10.84 -6.20 8.41
C LEU A 114 11.17 -6.48 9.87
N SER A 115 12.43 -6.22 10.25
CA SER A 115 12.82 -6.18 11.66
C SER A 115 12.02 -5.10 12.40
N TYR A 116 11.74 -5.33 13.68
CA TYR A 116 10.98 -4.42 14.55
C TYR A 116 11.58 -3.01 14.62
N SER A 117 12.90 -2.86 14.48
CA SER A 117 13.61 -1.58 14.46
C SER A 117 13.51 -0.83 13.12
N ASN A 118 12.76 -1.35 12.15
CA ASN A 118 12.67 -0.74 10.84
C ASN A 118 11.90 0.59 10.88
N ARG A 119 12.55 1.67 10.46
CA ARG A 119 11.99 3.03 10.44
C ARG A 119 10.65 3.16 9.68
N TRP A 120 10.39 2.28 8.70
CA TRP A 120 9.18 2.34 7.89
C TRP A 120 7.94 1.79 8.60
N LEU A 121 8.10 0.98 9.66
CA LEU A 121 6.98 0.48 10.47
C LEU A 121 6.14 1.62 11.05
N LYS A 122 6.80 2.68 11.52
CA LYS A 122 6.14 3.90 12.02
C LYS A 122 5.26 4.55 10.95
N ASN A 123 5.67 4.54 9.69
CA ASN A 123 4.89 5.11 8.59
C ASN A 123 3.67 4.25 8.26
N PHE A 124 3.83 2.92 8.22
CA PHE A 124 2.69 2.01 8.02
C PHE A 124 1.64 2.18 9.12
N GLU A 125 2.08 2.34 10.37
CA GLU A 125 1.20 2.58 11.51
C GLU A 125 0.51 3.94 11.45
N ALA A 126 1.25 5.00 11.12
CA ALA A 126 0.70 6.34 10.99
C ALA A 126 -0.40 6.41 9.93
N THR A 127 -0.19 5.83 8.74
CA THR A 127 -1.21 5.77 7.69
C THR A 127 -2.46 5.01 8.15
N HIS A 128 -2.29 3.91 8.89
CA HIS A 128 -3.42 3.15 9.41
C HIS A 128 -4.19 3.92 10.49
N LYS A 129 -3.49 4.64 11.39
CA LYS A 129 -4.11 5.55 12.38
C LYS A 129 -4.99 6.59 11.70
N ILE A 130 -4.47 7.23 10.64
CA ILE A 130 -5.22 8.22 9.87
C ILE A 130 -6.47 7.59 9.25
N ALA A 131 -6.33 6.42 8.60
CA ALA A 131 -7.47 5.74 7.98
C ALA A 131 -8.57 5.38 9.00
N LEU A 132 -8.21 4.83 10.17
CA LEU A 132 -9.17 4.52 11.23
C LEU A 132 -9.84 5.77 11.79
N ALA A 133 -9.09 6.85 11.99
CA ALA A 133 -9.65 8.11 12.48
C ALA A 133 -10.65 8.70 11.47
N GLU A 134 -10.33 8.69 10.18
CA GLU A 134 -11.27 9.12 9.13
C GLU A 134 -12.52 8.23 9.07
N LEU A 135 -12.38 6.91 9.24
CA LEU A 135 -13.50 5.97 9.23
C LEU A 135 -14.43 6.21 10.43
N ALA A 136 -13.85 6.37 11.62
CA ALA A 136 -14.61 6.69 12.82
C ALA A 136 -15.36 8.03 12.68
N ALA A 137 -14.70 9.05 12.10
CA ALA A 137 -15.33 10.34 11.84
C ALA A 137 -16.46 10.26 10.80
N MET A 138 -16.32 9.43 9.76
CA MET A 138 -17.40 9.18 8.79
C MET A 138 -18.59 8.51 9.47
N ASN A 139 -18.36 7.44 10.22
CA ASN A 139 -19.43 6.70 10.88
C ASN A 139 -20.16 7.55 11.94
N ALA A 140 -19.43 8.41 12.67
CA ALA A 140 -20.03 9.34 13.62
C ALA A 140 -20.94 10.37 12.95
N LYS A 141 -20.62 10.83 11.73
CA LYS A 141 -21.44 11.76 10.95
C LYS A 141 -22.67 11.08 10.32
N SER A 142 -22.57 9.80 9.98
CA SER A 142 -23.65 9.04 9.35
C SER A 142 -24.79 8.67 10.29
N GLY A 143 -24.68 8.93 11.61
CA GLY A 143 -25.76 8.71 12.58
C GLY A 143 -26.22 7.25 12.74
N HIS A 144 -25.55 6.30 12.10
CA HIS A 144 -25.85 4.86 12.09
C HIS A 144 -24.76 4.08 12.82
N GLN A 145 -24.40 4.53 14.03
CA GLN A 145 -23.54 3.73 14.89
C GLN A 145 -24.34 3.26 16.08
N THR A 146 -24.53 1.95 16.18
CA THR A 146 -25.01 1.35 17.43
C THR A 146 -23.95 1.56 18.51
N GLN A 147 -24.38 1.64 19.77
CA GLN A 147 -23.48 1.84 20.91
C GLN A 147 -22.37 0.76 20.95
N GLU A 148 -22.70 -0.46 20.55
CA GLU A 148 -21.78 -1.60 20.43
C GLU A 148 -20.68 -1.38 19.38
N GLU A 149 -21.01 -0.81 18.22
CA GLU A 149 -20.01 -0.52 17.18
C GLU A 149 -19.01 0.55 17.63
N LYS A 150 -19.45 1.53 18.41
CA LYS A 150 -18.57 2.55 19.01
C LYS A 150 -17.63 1.92 20.03
N GLU A 151 -18.16 1.11 20.95
CA GLU A 151 -17.36 0.42 21.96
C GLU A 151 -16.37 -0.56 21.34
N LEU A 152 -16.77 -1.28 20.28
CA LEU A 152 -15.90 -2.20 19.55
C LEU A 152 -14.77 -1.44 18.85
N PHE A 153 -15.08 -0.32 18.18
CA PHE A 153 -14.05 0.54 17.58
C PHE A 153 -13.09 1.07 18.64
N GLN A 154 -13.59 1.51 19.79
CA GLN A 154 -12.77 2.03 20.88
C GLN A 154 -11.86 0.95 21.46
N LYS A 155 -12.38 -0.26 21.68
CA LYS A 155 -11.61 -1.43 22.14
C LYS A 155 -10.55 -1.83 21.13
N LEU A 156 -10.88 -1.94 19.84
CA LEU A 156 -9.90 -2.24 18.79
C LEU A 156 -8.79 -1.18 18.76
N THR A 157 -9.17 0.09 18.88
CA THR A 157 -8.22 1.21 18.90
C THR A 157 -7.29 1.08 20.11
N MET A 158 -7.81 0.76 21.31
CA MET A 158 -6.98 0.55 22.50
C MET A 158 -6.08 -0.70 22.40
N GLU A 159 -6.58 -1.84 21.93
CA GLU A 159 -5.80 -3.08 21.79
C GLU A 159 -4.69 -2.99 20.74
N PHE A 160 -4.88 -2.20 19.68
CA PHE A 160 -3.84 -2.01 18.66
C PHE A 160 -2.83 -0.91 19.00
N TYR A 161 -3.02 -0.15 20.08
CA TYR A 161 -2.16 0.97 20.50
C TYR A 161 -1.65 0.88 21.95
N ALA A 162 -1.90 -0.21 22.66
CA ALA A 162 -1.15 -0.61 23.86
C ALA A 162 0.16 -1.31 23.48
#